data_AF-Q97LF1-F1
#
_entry.id   AF-Q97LF1-F1
#
_cell.length_a   1.000
_cell.length_b   1.000
_cell.length_c   1.000
_cell.angle_alpha   90.00
_cell.angle_beta   90.00
_cell.angle_gamma   90.00
#
_symmetry.space_group_name_H-M   'P 1'
#
loop_
_entity.id
_entity.type
_entity.pdbx_description
1 polymer ?
#
loop_
_entity_poly.entity_id
_entity_poly.type
_entity_poly.pdbx_seq_one_letter_code
_entity_poly.pdbx_strand_id
1 'polypeptide(L)'
;MNNKKNPINKLFSSIDNLFAGEREQNLRVKLGKAIKNSIFTDEIITKLYENDFTGLVEEENKISSLFSIIFPVYVKKSSSSFRLYKHKIELNLPEENARYIYIFDDGRLTSDSFHCFRLYDDTYVDKLSKIISLIPLFKEAINSALDNFEKNINTYDEKILDTNKKELLAEDNFKFLINKLSPK
;
A
#
# COMPACT_ATOMS: atom_id res chain seq x y z
N MET A 1 -18.59 35.65 30.64
CA MET A 1 -18.40 36.67 29.58
C MET A 1 -18.11 35.95 28.27
N ASN A 2 -19.06 36.03 27.33
CA ASN A 2 -18.92 35.42 26.00
C ASN A 2 -17.86 36.18 25.19
N ASN A 3 -16.66 35.62 25.09
CA ASN A 3 -15.63 36.09 24.17
C ASN A 3 -16.10 35.77 22.74
N LYS A 4 -16.91 36.68 22.15
CA LYS A 4 -17.23 36.67 20.73
C LYS A 4 -15.92 36.92 19.97
N LYS A 5 -15.16 35.86 19.69
CA LYS A 5 -13.99 35.91 18.81
C LYS A 5 -14.42 36.60 17.51
N ASN A 6 -13.87 37.79 17.27
CA ASN A 6 -14.09 38.64 16.10
C ASN A 6 -14.00 37.78 14.81
N PRO A 7 -14.96 37.86 13.86
CA PRO A 7 -14.97 37.02 12.66
C PRO A 7 -13.64 37.00 11.88
N ILE A 8 -12.93 38.13 11.89
CA ILE A 8 -11.61 38.31 11.29
C ILE A 8 -10.55 37.45 12.00
N ASN A 9 -10.56 37.39 13.33
CA ASN A 9 -9.63 36.54 14.09
C ASN A 9 -9.92 35.05 13.88
N LYS A 10 -11.20 34.67 13.66
CA LYS A 10 -11.55 33.30 13.25
C LYS A 10 -11.00 32.98 11.86
N LEU A 11 -11.09 33.91 10.92
CA LEU A 11 -10.53 33.77 9.57
C LEU A 11 -9.00 33.61 9.62
N PHE A 12 -8.27 34.49 10.30
CA PHE A 12 -6.81 34.37 10.45
C PHE A 12 -6.39 33.08 11.12
N SER A 13 -7.04 32.68 12.23
CA SER A 13 -6.75 31.38 12.86
C SER A 13 -7.03 30.19 11.95
N SER A 14 -8.01 30.31 11.05
CA SER A 14 -8.33 29.24 10.07
C SER A 14 -7.29 29.17 8.97
N ILE A 15 -6.78 30.32 8.53
CA ILE A 15 -5.69 30.45 7.56
C ILE A 15 -4.38 29.90 8.14
N ASP A 16 -4.02 30.28 9.36
CA ASP A 16 -2.82 29.77 10.04
C ASP A 16 -2.89 28.25 10.25
N ASN A 17 -4.06 27.73 10.64
CA ASN A 17 -4.28 26.29 10.75
C ASN A 17 -4.19 25.58 9.39
N LEU A 18 -4.68 26.21 8.32
CA LEU A 18 -4.57 25.68 6.95
C LEU A 18 -3.10 25.59 6.54
N PHE A 19 -2.32 26.66 6.75
CA PHE A 19 -0.89 26.68 6.43
C PHE A 19 -0.09 25.69 7.28
N ALA A 20 -0.44 25.53 8.56
CA ALA A 20 0.18 24.52 9.42
C ALA A 20 -0.13 23.10 8.93
N GLY A 21 -1.38 22.84 8.54
CA GLY A 21 -1.81 21.57 7.96
C GLY A 21 -1.14 21.25 6.61
N GLU A 22 -0.99 22.25 5.73
CA GLU A 22 -0.30 22.09 4.45
C GLU A 22 1.19 21.81 4.64
N ARG A 23 1.85 22.50 5.58
CA ARG A 23 3.26 22.24 5.93
C ARG A 23 3.45 20.82 6.46
N GLU A 24 2.59 20.38 7.36
CA GLU A 24 2.63 19.01 7.90
C GLU A 24 2.39 17.95 6.81
N GLN A 25 1.42 18.19 5.92
CA GLN A 25 1.15 17.31 4.79
C GLN A 25 2.37 17.22 3.86
N ASN A 26 3.00 18.34 3.55
CA ASN A 26 4.21 18.36 2.72
C ASN A 26 5.37 17.57 3.35
N LEU A 27 5.53 17.62 4.67
CA LEU A 27 6.52 16.82 5.38
C LEU A 27 6.20 15.32 5.31
N ARG A 28 4.94 14.93 5.52
CA ARG A 28 4.50 13.53 5.39
C ARG A 28 4.70 12.98 3.99
N VAL A 29 4.34 13.75 2.95
CA VAL A 29 4.56 13.35 1.55
C VAL A 29 6.05 13.14 1.26
N LYS A 30 6.91 14.06 1.72
CA LYS A 30 8.37 13.91 1.57
C LYS A 30 8.88 12.64 2.27
N LEU A 31 8.43 12.37 3.49
CA LEU A 31 8.80 11.17 4.24
C LEU A 31 8.29 9.89 3.57
N GLY A 32 7.04 9.89 3.11
CA GLY A 32 6.43 8.79 2.37
C GLY A 32 7.22 8.43 1.11
N LYS A 33 7.61 9.43 0.32
CA LYS A 33 8.50 9.26 -0.84
C LYS A 33 9.87 8.71 -0.43
N ALA A 34 10.49 9.23 0.63
CA ALA A 34 11.79 8.76 1.09
C ALA A 34 11.77 7.30 1.54
N ILE A 35 10.74 6.88 2.29
CA ILE A 35 10.56 5.48 2.71
C ILE A 35 10.33 4.59 1.49
N LYS A 36 9.45 5.00 0.57
CA LYS A 36 9.17 4.27 -0.68
C LYS A 36 10.45 4.05 -1.49
N ASN A 37 11.21 5.11 -1.75
CA ASN A 37 12.46 5.02 -2.52
C ASN A 37 13.55 4.23 -1.78
N SER A 38 13.52 4.23 -0.45
CA SER A 38 14.43 3.42 0.35
C SER A 38 14.13 1.94 0.24
N ILE A 39 12.88 1.53 -0.02
CA ILE A 39 12.46 0.14 -0.24
C ILE A 39 12.66 -0.24 -1.71
N PHE A 40 12.05 0.52 -2.62
CA PHE A 40 12.09 0.32 -4.07
C PHE A 40 13.28 1.08 -4.65
N THR A 41 14.47 0.54 -4.44
CA THR A 41 15.70 1.10 -5.04
C THR A 41 15.66 0.97 -6.55
N ASP A 42 16.47 1.77 -7.25
CA ASP A 42 16.60 1.67 -8.71
C ASP A 42 16.93 0.23 -9.14
N GLU A 43 17.78 -0.50 -8.41
CA GLU A 43 18.04 -1.93 -8.67
C GLU A 43 16.78 -2.80 -8.60
N ILE A 44 15.95 -2.66 -7.56
CA ILE A 44 14.71 -3.43 -7.42
C ILE A 44 13.71 -3.03 -8.50
N ILE A 45 13.59 -1.74 -8.78
CA ILE A 45 12.73 -1.20 -9.83
C ILE A 45 13.16 -1.74 -11.18
N THR A 46 14.47 -1.72 -11.45
CA THR A 46 15.07 -2.25 -12.65
C THR A 46 14.82 -3.75 -12.75
N LYS A 47 15.05 -4.57 -11.72
CA LYS A 47 14.70 -6.01 -11.73
C LYS A 47 13.21 -6.28 -11.96
N LEU A 48 12.33 -5.42 -11.44
CA LEU A 48 10.89 -5.49 -11.72
C LEU A 48 10.56 -5.16 -13.19
N TYR A 49 11.41 -4.39 -13.90
CA TYR A 49 11.25 -4.02 -15.31
C TYR A 49 12.08 -4.86 -16.31
N GLU A 50 13.26 -5.37 -15.91
CA GLU A 50 14.24 -6.15 -16.70
C GLU A 50 13.87 -7.62 -16.84
N ASN A 51 12.94 -8.11 -16.02
CA ASN A 51 12.28 -9.38 -16.29
C ASN A 51 11.51 -9.24 -17.62
N ASP A 52 12.19 -9.50 -18.74
CA ASP A 52 11.74 -9.28 -20.10
C ASP A 52 10.56 -10.20 -20.46
N PHE A 53 9.34 -9.66 -20.46
CA PHE A 53 8.07 -10.38 -20.68
C PHE A 53 7.72 -10.56 -22.17
N THR A 54 8.70 -10.49 -23.05
CA THR A 54 8.53 -10.69 -24.49
C THR A 54 8.34 -12.19 -24.80
N GLY A 55 7.13 -12.71 -24.54
CA GLY A 55 6.76 -14.07 -24.97
C GLY A 55 5.55 -14.73 -24.28
N LEU A 56 5.03 -14.20 -23.17
CA LEU A 56 4.03 -14.91 -22.34
C LEU A 56 2.60 -14.31 -22.38
N VAL A 57 2.40 -13.04 -22.74
CA VAL A 57 1.07 -12.37 -22.85
C VAL A 57 1.15 -11.21 -23.88
N GLU A 58 0.04 -10.62 -24.34
CA GLU A 58 0.01 -9.40 -25.19
C GLU A 58 0.47 -8.13 -24.43
N GLU A 59 1.08 -7.17 -25.15
CA GLU A 59 1.96 -6.10 -24.64
C GLU A 59 1.33 -5.08 -23.67
N GLU A 60 0.03 -4.80 -23.74
CA GLU A 60 -0.56 -3.67 -23.00
C GLU A 60 -0.89 -3.99 -21.52
N ASN A 61 -0.99 -5.27 -21.13
CA ASN A 61 -1.40 -5.68 -19.77
C ASN A 61 -0.27 -6.26 -18.89
N LYS A 62 0.96 -6.38 -19.42
CA LYS A 62 2.07 -7.17 -18.83
C LYS A 62 2.61 -6.68 -17.49
N ILE A 63 2.78 -5.36 -17.36
CA ILE A 63 3.41 -4.80 -16.16
C ILE A 63 2.42 -4.88 -14.97
N SER A 64 1.14 -4.63 -15.23
CA SER A 64 0.09 -4.64 -14.20
C SER A 64 -0.12 -6.04 -13.60
N SER A 65 -0.08 -7.10 -14.42
CA SER A 65 -0.30 -8.48 -14.00
C SER A 65 0.87 -9.05 -13.19
N LEU A 66 2.10 -8.61 -13.42
CA LEU A 66 3.25 -9.06 -12.61
C LEU A 66 3.34 -8.38 -11.26
N PHE A 67 3.02 -7.09 -11.21
CA PHE A 67 2.93 -6.39 -9.95
C PHE A 67 1.86 -7.02 -9.03
N SER A 68 0.76 -7.55 -9.59
CA SER A 68 -0.25 -8.28 -8.80
C SER A 68 0.16 -9.70 -8.41
N ILE A 69 1.19 -10.27 -9.04
CA ILE A 69 1.75 -11.58 -8.69
C ILE A 69 2.79 -11.47 -7.56
N ILE A 70 3.68 -10.48 -7.64
CA ILE A 70 4.75 -10.28 -6.64
C ILE A 70 4.20 -9.65 -5.37
N PHE A 71 3.28 -8.69 -5.51
CA PHE A 71 2.69 -7.99 -4.38
C PHE A 71 1.31 -8.56 -4.01
N PRO A 72 0.98 -8.64 -2.71
CA PRO A 72 1.77 -8.16 -1.59
C PRO A 72 2.96 -9.07 -1.23
N VAL A 73 4.06 -8.44 -0.83
CA VAL A 73 5.20 -9.12 -0.23
C VAL A 73 5.01 -9.16 1.28
N TYR A 74 5.21 -10.33 1.88
CA TYR A 74 4.94 -10.58 3.29
C TYR A 74 6.23 -10.61 4.10
N VAL A 75 6.27 -9.83 5.18
CA VAL A 75 7.34 -9.88 6.18
C VAL A 75 6.72 -10.20 7.54
N LYS A 76 7.28 -11.18 8.25
CA LYS A 76 6.88 -11.52 9.61
C LYS A 76 8.04 -11.28 10.55
N LYS A 77 7.80 -10.56 11.64
CA LYS A 77 8.78 -10.32 12.70
C LYS A 77 8.09 -10.47 14.05
N SER A 78 8.54 -11.46 14.83
CA SER A 78 7.90 -11.84 16.11
C SER A 78 6.41 -12.19 15.90
N SER A 79 5.52 -11.61 16.73
CA SER A 79 4.07 -11.72 16.65
C SER A 79 3.46 -10.89 15.50
N SER A 80 4.20 -9.92 14.96
CA SER A 80 3.69 -8.94 14.00
C SER A 80 3.89 -9.38 12.55
N SER A 81 2.97 -8.97 11.69
CA SER A 81 3.05 -9.24 10.24
C SER A 81 2.82 -7.97 9.43
N PHE A 82 3.58 -7.85 8.35
CA PHE A 82 3.62 -6.69 7.49
C PHE A 82 3.37 -7.13 6.05
N ARG A 83 2.52 -6.39 5.34
CA ARG A 83 2.25 -6.61 3.91
C ARG A 83 2.65 -5.36 3.16
N LEU A 84 3.68 -5.49 2.34
CA LEU A 84 4.11 -4.43 1.46
C LEU A 84 3.38 -4.54 0.14
N TYR A 85 2.79 -3.43 -0.29
CA TYR A 85 2.27 -3.20 -1.63
C TYR A 85 3.07 -2.07 -2.28
N LYS A 86 2.92 -1.87 -3.59
CA LYS A 86 3.56 -0.76 -4.31
C LYS A 86 3.25 0.63 -3.73
N HIS A 87 2.02 0.83 -3.26
CA HIS A 87 1.52 2.14 -2.81
C HIS A 87 1.31 2.25 -1.30
N LYS A 88 1.42 1.14 -0.55
CA LYS A 88 1.14 1.13 0.90
C LYS A 88 1.85 -0.01 1.63
N ILE A 89 1.89 0.09 2.96
CA ILE A 89 2.23 -1.00 3.87
C ILE A 89 1.05 -1.21 4.83
N GLU A 90 0.64 -2.46 5.00
CA GLU A 90 -0.28 -2.86 6.06
C GLU A 90 0.50 -3.48 7.22
N LEU A 91 0.21 -3.03 8.43
CA LEU A 91 0.79 -3.51 9.68
C LEU A 91 -0.32 -4.19 10.46
N ASN A 92 -0.14 -5.46 10.76
CA ASN A 92 -1.03 -6.20 11.65
C ASN A 92 -0.26 -6.52 12.93
N LEU A 93 -0.67 -5.88 14.02
CA LEU A 93 -0.01 -5.88 15.32
C LEU A 93 -0.93 -6.55 16.35
N PRO A 94 -0.82 -7.87 16.58
CA PRO A 94 -1.74 -8.59 17.47
C PRO A 94 -1.75 -8.06 18.90
N GLU A 95 -0.60 -7.59 19.39
CA GLU A 95 -0.47 -7.01 20.74
C GLU A 95 -1.33 -5.75 20.93
N GLU A 96 -1.61 -5.03 19.85
CA GLU A 96 -2.41 -3.82 19.86
C GLU A 96 -3.87 -4.08 19.43
N ASN A 97 -4.20 -5.34 19.07
CA ASN A 97 -5.48 -5.72 18.44
C ASN A 97 -5.91 -4.76 17.31
N ALA A 98 -4.94 -4.19 16.60
CA ALA A 98 -5.15 -3.13 15.64
C ALA A 98 -4.41 -3.38 14.34
N ARG A 99 -5.01 -2.93 13.24
CA ARG A 99 -4.37 -2.87 11.93
C ARG A 99 -4.14 -1.43 11.52
N TYR A 100 -2.95 -1.18 10.97
CA TYR A 100 -2.58 0.11 10.43
C TYR A 100 -2.25 0.01 8.94
N ILE A 101 -2.55 1.06 8.21
CA ILE A 101 -2.25 1.21 6.79
C ILE A 101 -1.46 2.49 6.62
N TYR A 102 -0.24 2.37 6.10
CA TYR A 102 0.60 3.50 5.72
C TYR A 102 0.61 3.65 4.20
N ILE A 103 0.15 4.79 3.68
CA ILE A 103 0.06 5.07 2.24
C ILE A 103 1.20 6.02 1.88
N PHE A 104 2.07 5.60 0.95
CA PHE A 104 3.31 6.32 0.66
C PHE A 104 3.07 7.70 0.03
N ASP A 105 2.17 7.78 -0.95
CA ASP A 105 2.02 8.99 -1.78
C ASP A 105 1.53 10.19 -0.95
N ASP A 106 0.71 9.93 0.07
CA ASP A 106 0.20 10.93 1.01
C ASP A 106 0.99 11.01 2.33
N GLY A 107 1.91 10.06 2.56
CA GLY A 107 2.51 9.81 3.87
C GLY A 107 1.47 9.57 4.98
N ARG A 108 0.29 9.06 4.63
CA ARG A 108 -0.86 8.94 5.56
C ARG A 108 -0.79 7.62 6.31
N LEU A 109 -0.87 7.68 7.64
CA LEU A 109 -1.11 6.51 8.49
C LEU A 109 -2.56 6.52 8.95
N THR A 110 -3.26 5.40 8.75
CA THR A 110 -4.64 5.21 9.22
C THR A 110 -4.74 3.89 9.97
N SER A 111 -5.63 3.81 10.95
CA SER A 111 -6.03 2.53 11.54
C SER A 111 -7.24 1.92 10.81
N ASP A 112 -7.57 0.69 11.15
CA ASP A 112 -8.82 -0.01 10.78
C ASP A 112 -10.10 0.71 11.23
N SER A 113 -10.03 1.51 12.30
CA SER A 113 -11.12 2.40 12.72
C SER A 113 -11.25 3.68 11.88
N PHE A 114 -10.50 3.80 10.78
CA PHE A 114 -10.40 4.97 9.90
C PHE A 114 -9.85 6.23 10.58
N HIS A 115 -9.27 6.09 11.78
CA HIS A 115 -8.58 7.19 12.42
C HIS A 115 -7.26 7.49 11.70
N CYS A 116 -7.10 8.74 11.24
CA CYS A 116 -5.92 9.23 10.54
C CYS A 116 -4.96 9.95 11.49
N PHE A 117 -3.74 9.43 11.59
CA PHE A 117 -2.71 9.98 12.46
C PHE A 117 -1.91 11.09 11.77
N ARG A 118 -1.48 12.05 12.58
CA ARG A 118 -0.66 13.22 12.21
C ARG A 118 0.80 12.96 12.53
N LEU A 119 1.68 13.70 11.87
CA LEU A 119 3.13 13.55 12.05
C LEU A 119 3.60 13.81 13.49
N TYR A 120 2.84 14.60 14.26
CA TYR A 120 3.12 14.90 15.67
C TYR A 120 2.49 13.90 16.65
N ASP A 121 1.76 12.88 16.18
CA ASP A 121 1.24 11.83 17.05
C ASP A 121 2.34 10.80 17.33
N ASP A 122 2.55 10.45 18.60
CA ASP A 122 3.53 9.43 18.99
C ASP A 122 3.28 8.09 18.28
N THR A 123 2.00 7.73 18.09
CA THR A 123 1.61 6.55 17.32
C THR A 123 2.09 6.62 15.88
N TYR A 124 2.03 7.78 15.23
CA TYR A 124 2.55 7.93 13.86
C TYR A 124 4.05 7.65 13.83
N VAL A 125 4.79 8.26 14.75
CA VAL A 125 6.24 8.11 14.86
C VAL A 125 6.62 6.66 15.16
N ASP A 126 6.02 6.03 16.17
CA ASP A 126 6.28 4.62 16.54
C ASP A 126 6.08 3.66 15.35
N LYS A 127 4.94 3.77 14.66
CA LYS A 127 4.60 2.86 13.56
C LYS A 127 5.53 3.06 12.35
N LEU A 128 5.91 4.31 12.04
CA LEU A 128 6.85 4.56 10.96
C LEU A 128 8.27 4.15 11.32
N SER A 129 8.71 4.31 12.56
CA SER A 129 9.99 3.78 13.03
C SER A 129 10.04 2.26 12.87
N LYS A 130 8.95 1.54 13.19
CA LYS A 130 8.83 0.10 12.92
C LYS A 130 8.97 -0.20 11.43
N ILE A 131 8.23 0.49 10.55
CA ILE A 131 8.35 0.33 9.08
C ILE A 131 9.79 0.53 8.61
N ILE A 132 10.42 1.64 9.03
CA ILE A 132 11.78 2.00 8.61
C ILE A 132 12.79 0.91 9.02
N SER A 133 12.64 0.36 10.24
CA SER A 133 13.50 -0.73 10.73
C SER A 133 13.36 -2.04 9.93
N LEU A 134 12.28 -2.20 9.17
CA LEU A 134 11.98 -3.39 8.36
C LEU A 134 12.36 -3.25 6.89
N ILE A 135 12.82 -2.07 6.46
CA ILE A 135 13.23 -1.82 5.06
C ILE A 135 14.18 -2.90 4.52
N PRO A 136 15.22 -3.35 5.25
CA PRO A 136 16.09 -4.43 4.78
C PRO A 136 15.33 -5.73 4.47
N LEU A 137 14.44 -6.14 5.38
CA LEU A 137 13.63 -7.36 5.21
C LEU A 137 12.64 -7.24 4.05
N PHE A 138 12.09 -6.05 3.81
CA PHE A 138 11.25 -5.82 2.63
C PHE A 138 12.04 -6.00 1.33
N LYS A 139 13.27 -5.51 1.26
CA LYS A 139 14.13 -5.69 0.08
C LYS A 139 14.45 -7.15 -0.16
N GLU A 140 14.84 -7.87 0.88
CA GLU A 140 15.11 -9.31 0.82
C GLU A 140 13.88 -10.09 0.32
N ALA A 141 12.71 -9.78 0.87
CA ALA A 141 11.48 -10.45 0.49
C ALA A 141 11.03 -10.12 -0.96
N ILE A 142 11.24 -8.89 -1.43
CA ILE A 142 11.01 -8.53 -2.84
C ILE A 142 11.95 -9.31 -3.76
N ASN A 143 13.25 -9.31 -3.48
CA ASN A 143 14.23 -10.03 -4.28
C ASN A 143 13.94 -11.54 -4.30
N SER A 144 13.61 -12.14 -3.15
CA SER A 144 13.22 -13.54 -3.10
C SER A 144 11.95 -13.83 -3.90
N ALA A 145 10.97 -12.92 -3.91
CA ALA A 145 9.77 -13.07 -4.73
C ALA A 145 10.09 -12.99 -6.22
N LEU A 146 10.99 -12.09 -6.63
CA LEU A 146 11.49 -11.97 -8.00
C LEU A 146 12.23 -13.25 -8.44
N ASP A 147 13.19 -13.72 -7.65
CA ASP A 147 13.96 -14.93 -7.95
C ASP A 147 13.06 -16.18 -8.08
N ASN A 148 12.04 -16.27 -7.21
CA ASN A 148 11.08 -17.37 -7.26
C ASN A 148 10.15 -17.26 -8.47
N PHE A 149 9.80 -16.05 -8.90
CA PHE A 149 9.02 -15.85 -10.11
C PHE A 149 9.81 -16.31 -11.35
N GLU A 150 11.06 -15.86 -11.48
CA GLU A 150 11.97 -16.23 -12.58
C GLU A 150 12.12 -17.76 -12.71
N LYS A 151 12.30 -18.46 -11.58
CA LYS A 151 12.46 -19.93 -11.56
C LYS A 151 11.21 -20.71 -11.95
N ASN A 152 10.03 -20.12 -11.80
CA ASN A 152 8.75 -20.82 -11.93
C ASN A 152 7.92 -20.39 -13.15
N ILE A 153 8.49 -19.59 -14.06
CA ILE A 153 7.81 -19.03 -15.24
C ILE A 153 7.04 -20.09 -16.05
N ASN A 154 7.59 -21.29 -16.23
CA ASN A 154 6.94 -22.36 -17.00
C ASN A 154 5.70 -22.96 -16.31
N THR A 155 5.59 -22.83 -14.98
CA THR A 155 4.41 -23.25 -14.20
C THR A 155 3.34 -22.15 -14.12
N TYR A 156 3.67 -20.91 -14.51
CA TYR A 156 2.72 -19.81 -14.49
C TYR A 156 1.66 -19.94 -15.59
N ASP A 157 2.01 -20.48 -16.75
CA ASP A 157 1.04 -20.72 -17.84
C ASP A 157 -0.13 -21.62 -17.40
N GLU A 158 0.12 -22.63 -16.57
CA GLU A 158 -0.94 -23.48 -15.98
C GLU A 158 -1.80 -22.73 -14.96
N LYS A 159 -1.22 -21.79 -14.20
CA LYS A 159 -1.97 -20.93 -13.26
C LYS A 159 -2.79 -19.86 -13.96
N ILE A 160 -2.34 -19.36 -15.12
CA ILE A 160 -3.11 -18.44 -15.96
C ILE A 160 -4.40 -19.12 -16.44
N LEU A 161 -4.32 -20.39 -16.85
CA LEU A 161 -5.49 -21.22 -17.18
C LEU A 161 -6.45 -21.39 -15.99
N ASP A 162 -5.96 -21.55 -14.76
CA ASP A 162 -6.79 -21.57 -13.54
C ASP A 162 -7.39 -20.19 -13.20
N THR A 163 -6.70 -19.10 -13.56
CA THR A 163 -7.18 -17.73 -13.34
C THR A 163 -8.37 -17.41 -14.25
N ASN A 164 -8.33 -17.84 -15.52
CA ASN A 164 -9.47 -17.70 -16.45
C ASN A 164 -10.72 -18.44 -15.93
N LYS A 165 -10.56 -19.59 -15.26
CA LYS A 165 -11.69 -20.27 -14.59
C LYS A 165 -12.25 -19.48 -13.43
N LYS A 166 -11.40 -18.82 -12.63
CA LYS A 166 -11.84 -17.96 -11.52
C LYS A 166 -12.54 -16.70 -12.03
N GLU A 167 -12.11 -16.14 -13.15
CA GLU A 167 -12.77 -15.01 -13.80
C GLU A 167 -14.19 -15.37 -14.25
N LEU A 168 -14.37 -16.50 -14.94
CA LEU A 168 -15.69 -17.02 -15.30
C LEU A 168 -16.59 -17.21 -14.06
N LEU A 169 -16.05 -17.79 -12.99
CA LEU A 169 -16.78 -17.99 -11.75
C LEU A 169 -17.14 -16.66 -11.05
N ALA A 170 -16.27 -15.65 -11.16
CA ALA A 170 -16.53 -14.31 -10.65
C ALA A 170 -17.64 -13.60 -11.45
N GLU A 171 -17.64 -13.73 -12.79
CA GLU A 171 -18.72 -13.24 -13.63
C GLU A 171 -20.06 -13.89 -13.33
N ASP A 172 -20.07 -15.22 -13.17
CA ASP A 172 -21.29 -15.97 -12.84
C ASP A 172 -21.84 -15.54 -11.48
N ASN A 173 -20.97 -15.39 -10.48
CA ASN A 173 -21.35 -14.85 -9.19
C ASN A 173 -21.86 -13.41 -9.29
N PHE A 174 -21.23 -12.55 -10.09
CA PHE A 174 -21.69 -11.18 -10.31
C PHE A 174 -23.10 -11.15 -10.92
N LYS A 175 -23.33 -11.91 -12.00
CA LYS A 175 -24.64 -12.04 -12.66
C LYS A 175 -25.70 -12.55 -11.69
N PHE A 176 -25.36 -13.57 -10.89
CA PHE A 176 -26.23 -14.10 -9.85
C PHE A 176 -26.61 -13.03 -8.80
N LEU A 177 -25.64 -12.28 -8.30
CA LEU A 177 -25.85 -11.25 -7.27
C LEU A 177 -26.65 -10.05 -7.82
N ILE A 178 -26.38 -9.62 -9.06
CA ILE A 178 -27.17 -8.57 -9.72
C ILE A 178 -28.63 -9.00 -9.88
N ASN A 179 -28.88 -10.24 -10.28
CA ASN A 179 -30.24 -10.78 -10.37
C ASN A 179 -30.95 -10.84 -9.00
N LYS A 180 -30.22 -10.97 -7.90
CA LYS A 180 -30.78 -10.90 -6.54
C LYS A 180 -31.12 -9.47 -6.09
N LEU A 181 -30.39 -8.46 -6.60
CA LEU A 181 -30.60 -7.05 -6.28
C LEU A 181 -31.76 -6.41 -7.07
N SER A 182 -32.09 -6.95 -8.23
CA SER A 182 -33.24 -6.53 -9.03
C SER A 182 -34.10 -7.75 -9.38
N PRO A 183 -34.83 -8.31 -8.40
CA PRO A 183 -35.71 -9.43 -8.66
C PRO A 183 -36.76 -8.98 -9.69
N LYS A 184 -36.80 -9.67 -10.83
CA LYS A 184 -37.93 -9.59 -11.77
C LYS A 184 -39.21 -10.05 -11.10
#